data_AF-A0A930N294-F1
#
_entry.id   AF-A0A930N294-F1
#
_cell.length_a   1.000
_cell.length_b   1.000
_cell.length_c   1.000
_cell.angle_alpha   90.00
_cell.angle_beta   90.00
_cell.angle_gamma   90.00
#
_symmetry.space_group_name_H-M   'P 1'
#
loop_
_entity.id
_entity.type
_entity.pdbx_description
1 polymer ?
#
loop_
_entity_poly.entity_id
_entity_poly.type
_entity_poly.pdbx_seq_one_letter_code
_entity_poly.pdbx_strand_id
1 'polypeptide(L)'
;MIAYARYQLRHCLTLALLLVSSLLALTPEAAAQGRKSRTLQRLEQERKQLLRSIEASDKKLQQLRRDTRNEEQTLRTVKEQVEQRRQVVAVLGNEVSGLQARIDTLSGHIGRLHRREGALLLRYRAALVQLQRIDTHIDPVLFVLSSQNPAEARERQRFLSRYSKAVREASVALRTTRTEIEATKAEVGRTHSEKEQLLSLREAEKKKLEAEEQQRAAQVKDLQGKQQVLAQDLS
;
A
#
# COMPACT_ATOMS: atom_id res chain seq x y z
N MET A 1 -34.57 -35.93 126.61
CA MET A 1 -35.09 -34.69 126.00
C MET A 1 -34.01 -33.61 126.07
N ILE A 2 -33.83 -32.79 125.01
CA ILE A 2 -32.83 -31.70 124.86
C ILE A 2 -31.52 -32.04 124.11
N ALA A 3 -31.58 -32.83 123.03
CA ALA A 3 -30.44 -32.92 122.09
C ALA A 3 -30.82 -32.91 120.60
N TYR A 4 -32.10 -32.67 120.26
CA TYR A 4 -32.59 -32.62 118.87
C TYR A 4 -32.72 -31.18 118.31
N ALA A 5 -32.60 -30.17 119.16
CA ALA A 5 -32.88 -28.77 118.80
C ALA A 5 -31.67 -27.99 118.24
N ARG A 6 -30.46 -28.58 118.20
CA ARG A 6 -29.24 -27.91 117.71
C ARG A 6 -28.79 -28.34 116.32
N TYR A 7 -29.42 -29.36 115.74
CA TYR A 7 -29.06 -29.88 114.41
C TYR A 7 -29.85 -29.19 113.27
N GLN A 8 -31.10 -28.76 113.52
CA GLN A 8 -31.92 -28.06 112.52
C GLN A 8 -31.46 -26.61 112.23
N LEU A 9 -30.79 -25.94 113.18
CA LEU A 9 -30.30 -24.58 112.99
C LEU A 9 -29.06 -24.50 112.07
N ARG A 10 -28.25 -25.56 112.02
CA ARG A 10 -27.05 -25.64 111.17
C ARG A 10 -27.37 -25.99 109.71
N HIS A 11 -28.44 -26.74 109.45
CA HIS A 11 -28.87 -27.07 108.09
C HIS A 11 -29.61 -25.91 107.38
N CYS A 12 -30.30 -25.03 108.11
CA CYS A 12 -30.93 -23.85 107.49
C CYS A 12 -29.89 -22.80 107.06
N LEU A 13 -28.80 -22.64 107.82
CA LEU A 13 -27.72 -21.69 107.49
C LEU A 13 -26.87 -22.15 106.30
N THR A 14 -26.66 -23.45 106.12
CA THR A 14 -25.92 -23.98 104.95
C THR A 14 -26.79 -24.01 103.68
N LEU A 15 -28.11 -24.16 103.79
CA LEU A 15 -29.04 -24.01 102.66
C LEU A 15 -29.20 -22.56 102.20
N ALA A 16 -29.17 -21.59 103.12
CA ALA A 16 -29.23 -20.16 102.77
C ALA A 16 -27.94 -19.66 102.08
N LEU A 17 -26.78 -20.19 102.45
CA LEU A 17 -25.48 -19.84 101.82
C LEU A 17 -25.29 -20.46 100.41
N LEU A 18 -25.96 -21.57 100.10
CA LEU A 18 -25.96 -22.19 98.76
C LEU A 18 -26.99 -21.58 97.79
N LEU A 19 -27.99 -20.85 98.29
CA LEU A 19 -28.98 -20.15 97.45
C LEU A 19 -28.54 -18.73 97.05
N VAL A 20 -27.51 -18.17 97.69
CA VAL A 20 -26.98 -16.82 97.38
C VAL A 20 -25.82 -16.87 96.36
N SER A 21 -25.16 -18.01 96.15
CA SER A 21 -24.08 -18.12 95.15
C SER A 21 -24.55 -18.50 93.72
N SER A 22 -25.84 -18.80 93.53
CA SER A 22 -26.41 -19.16 92.23
C SER A 22 -27.14 -18.01 91.51
N LEU A 23 -27.11 -16.79 92.06
CA LEU A 23 -27.81 -15.62 91.49
C LEU A 23 -26.89 -14.54 90.87
N LEU A 24 -25.58 -14.78 90.75
CA LEU A 24 -24.63 -13.77 90.25
C LEU A 24 -23.69 -14.28 89.13
N ALA A 25 -24.19 -15.13 88.24
CA ALA A 25 -23.46 -15.55 87.04
C ALA A 25 -24.42 -15.84 85.87
N LEU A 26 -25.17 -14.83 85.43
CA LEU A 26 -25.81 -14.87 84.10
C LEU A 26 -26.05 -13.45 83.57
N THR A 27 -25.01 -12.83 83.03
CA THR A 27 -25.16 -11.73 82.07
C THR A 27 -25.17 -12.32 80.66
N PRO A 28 -26.29 -12.30 79.92
CA PRO A 28 -26.25 -12.53 78.49
C PRO A 28 -25.74 -11.25 77.85
N GLU A 29 -24.52 -11.29 77.32
CA GLU A 29 -24.07 -10.30 76.35
C GLU A 29 -25.05 -10.27 75.17
N ALA A 30 -25.46 -9.06 74.82
CA ALA A 30 -26.49 -8.77 73.86
C ALA A 30 -26.18 -9.41 72.50
N ALA A 31 -26.97 -10.42 72.12
CA ALA A 31 -27.20 -10.75 70.73
C ALA A 31 -28.09 -9.67 70.09
N ALA A 32 -27.52 -8.48 69.86
CA ALA A 32 -28.11 -7.46 68.99
C ALA A 32 -27.75 -7.77 67.53
N GLN A 33 -28.18 -8.93 67.02
CA GLN A 33 -28.19 -9.19 65.59
C GLN A 33 -29.50 -8.67 65.01
N GLY A 34 -29.37 -7.64 64.17
CA GLY A 34 -30.44 -6.76 63.76
C GLY A 34 -31.59 -7.43 63.00
N ARG A 35 -32.81 -7.16 63.45
CA ARG A 35 -33.97 -7.12 62.56
C ARG A 35 -33.87 -5.86 61.70
N LYS A 36 -33.25 -5.96 60.52
CA LYS A 36 -33.32 -4.89 59.52
C LYS A 36 -34.79 -4.69 59.12
N SER A 37 -35.28 -3.45 59.21
CA SER A 37 -36.62 -3.08 58.72
C SER A 37 -36.80 -3.52 57.26
N ARG A 38 -38.01 -3.98 56.86
CA ARG A 38 -38.32 -4.37 55.47
C ARG A 38 -37.97 -3.28 54.45
N THR A 39 -38.06 -2.01 54.85
CA THR A 39 -37.66 -0.85 54.02
C THR A 39 -36.14 -0.74 53.86
N LEU A 40 -35.35 -1.00 54.90
CA LEU A 40 -33.88 -1.02 54.83
C LEU A 40 -33.36 -2.17 53.98
N GLN A 41 -34.00 -3.35 54.04
CA GLN A 41 -33.65 -4.46 53.16
C GLN A 41 -33.94 -4.14 51.69
N ARG A 42 -35.03 -3.43 51.41
CA ARG A 42 -35.40 -2.98 50.05
C ARG A 42 -34.41 -1.93 49.51
N LEU A 43 -34.04 -0.95 50.33
CA LEU A 43 -32.99 0.03 50.01
C LEU A 43 -31.61 -0.62 49.83
N GLU A 44 -31.28 -1.66 50.60
CA GLU A 44 -30.06 -2.44 50.39
C GLU A 44 -30.06 -3.23 49.07
N GLN A 45 -31.23 -3.75 48.67
CA GLN A 45 -31.39 -4.43 47.38
C GLN A 45 -31.30 -3.45 46.21
N GLU A 46 -31.97 -2.29 46.30
CA GLU A 46 -31.87 -1.21 45.32
C GLU A 46 -30.44 -0.71 45.21
N ARG A 47 -29.74 -0.49 46.34
CA ARG A 47 -28.32 -0.10 46.34
C ARG A 47 -27.46 -1.14 45.64
N LYS A 48 -27.67 -2.44 45.91
CA LYS A 48 -26.91 -3.51 45.24
C LYS A 48 -27.23 -3.59 43.74
N GLN A 49 -28.47 -3.36 43.34
CA GLN A 49 -28.86 -3.31 41.93
C GLN A 49 -28.24 -2.10 41.21
N LEU A 50 -28.25 -0.93 41.84
CA LEU A 50 -27.62 0.29 41.33
C LEU A 50 -26.10 0.11 41.18
N LEU A 51 -25.42 -0.46 42.18
CA LEU A 51 -23.98 -0.75 42.09
C LEU A 51 -23.64 -1.75 40.98
N ARG A 52 -24.46 -2.79 40.78
CA ARG A 52 -24.30 -3.71 39.64
C ARG A 52 -24.52 -3.03 38.30
N SER A 53 -25.48 -2.11 38.21
CA SER A 53 -25.74 -1.32 37.00
C SER A 53 -24.57 -0.36 36.69
N ILE A 54 -23.97 0.25 37.72
CA ILE A 54 -22.79 1.08 37.59
C ILE A 54 -21.59 0.25 37.11
N GLU A 55 -21.29 -0.89 37.74
CA GLU A 55 -20.20 -1.77 37.29
C GLU A 55 -20.38 -2.27 35.85
N ALA A 56 -21.62 -2.60 35.46
CA ALA A 56 -21.91 -2.99 34.08
C ALA A 56 -21.70 -1.83 33.10
N SER A 57 -22.05 -0.60 33.51
CA SER A 57 -21.86 0.61 32.71
C SER A 57 -20.37 1.00 32.61
N ASP A 58 -19.60 0.86 33.69
CA ASP A 58 -18.16 1.07 33.70
C ASP A 58 -17.43 0.08 32.79
N LYS A 59 -17.83 -1.20 32.80
CA LYS A 59 -17.30 -2.20 31.87
C LYS A 59 -17.60 -1.85 30.41
N LYS A 60 -18.84 -1.42 30.12
CA LYS A 60 -19.21 -0.95 28.78
C LYS A 60 -18.41 0.28 28.36
N LEU A 61 -18.24 1.27 29.24
CA LEU A 61 -17.43 2.46 28.97
C LEU A 61 -15.96 2.12 28.74
N GLN A 62 -15.40 1.18 29.51
CA GLN A 62 -14.03 0.70 29.29
C GLN A 62 -13.88 -0.02 27.94
N GLN A 63 -14.86 -0.84 27.53
CA GLN A 63 -14.89 -1.46 26.21
C GLN A 63 -14.98 -0.39 25.11
N LEU A 64 -15.94 0.53 25.19
CA LEU A 64 -16.11 1.64 24.24
C LEU A 64 -14.84 2.49 24.10
N ARG A 65 -14.14 2.79 25.22
CA ARG A 65 -12.86 3.51 25.19
C ARG A 65 -11.75 2.73 24.47
N ARG A 66 -11.68 1.41 24.64
CA ARG A 66 -10.72 0.54 23.95
C ARG A 66 -11.05 0.46 22.46
N ASP A 67 -12.32 0.27 22.13
CA ASP A 67 -12.79 0.18 20.75
C ASP A 67 -12.56 1.49 20.00
N THR A 68 -12.87 2.65 20.62
CA THR A 68 -12.59 3.97 20.04
C THR A 68 -11.09 4.18 19.79
N ARG A 69 -10.21 3.77 20.73
CA ARG A 69 -8.75 3.83 20.53
C ARG A 69 -8.28 2.93 19.38
N ASN A 70 -8.82 1.72 19.29
CA ASN A 70 -8.48 0.77 18.23
C ASN A 70 -8.94 1.31 16.85
N GLU A 71 -10.13 1.92 16.79
CA GLU A 71 -10.67 2.55 15.59
C GLU A 71 -9.84 3.78 15.18
N GLU A 72 -9.45 4.64 16.12
CA GLU A 72 -8.54 5.77 15.85
C GLU A 72 -7.17 5.30 15.33
N GLN A 73 -6.62 4.24 15.92
CA GLN A 73 -5.35 3.67 15.46
C GLN A 73 -5.49 3.08 14.05
N THR A 74 -6.57 2.35 13.80
CA THR A 74 -6.90 1.81 12.47
C THR A 74 -7.03 2.94 11.45
N LEU A 75 -7.71 4.03 11.80
CA LEU A 75 -7.88 5.20 10.93
C LEU A 75 -6.55 5.87 10.60
N ARG A 76 -5.61 5.95 11.56
CA ARG A 76 -4.26 6.47 11.31
C ARG A 76 -3.51 5.59 10.32
N THR A 77 -3.50 4.27 10.52
CA THR A 77 -2.84 3.33 9.60
C THR A 77 -3.45 3.38 8.20
N VAL A 78 -4.79 3.42 8.08
CA VAL A 78 -5.47 3.57 6.79
C VAL A 78 -5.12 4.89 6.12
N LYS A 79 -5.02 5.99 6.88
CA LYS A 79 -4.57 7.28 6.34
C LYS A 79 -3.14 7.20 5.79
N GLU A 80 -2.22 6.59 6.52
CA GLU A 80 -0.83 6.39 6.05
C GLU A 80 -0.79 5.54 4.78
N GLN A 81 -1.57 4.46 4.73
CA GLN A 81 -1.69 3.57 3.57
C GLN A 81 -2.23 4.30 2.33
N VAL A 82 -3.26 5.15 2.51
CA VAL A 82 -3.81 5.99 1.44
C VAL A 82 -2.76 6.97 0.90
N GLU A 83 -2.00 7.64 1.77
CA GLU A 83 -0.93 8.56 1.31
C GLU A 83 0.20 7.83 0.61
N GLN A 84 0.62 6.66 1.12
CA GLN A 84 1.61 5.81 0.46
C GLN A 84 1.12 5.37 -0.93
N ARG A 85 -0.14 4.95 -1.04
CA ARG A 85 -0.70 4.51 -2.33
C ARG A 85 -0.86 5.68 -3.31
N ARG A 86 -1.20 6.88 -2.85
CA ARG A 86 -1.15 8.11 -3.67
C ARG A 86 0.25 8.36 -4.22
N GLN A 87 1.28 8.20 -3.39
CA GLN A 87 2.68 8.33 -3.84
C GLN A 87 3.04 7.27 -4.89
N VAL A 88 2.64 6.02 -4.70
CA VAL A 88 2.86 4.95 -5.70
C VAL A 88 2.20 5.30 -7.03
N VAL A 89 0.93 5.74 -7.03
CA VAL A 89 0.23 6.16 -8.26
C VAL A 89 0.93 7.34 -8.94
N ALA A 90 1.47 8.29 -8.16
CA ALA A 90 2.23 9.43 -8.68
C ALA A 90 3.56 8.99 -9.32
N VAL A 91 4.32 8.10 -8.66
CA VAL A 91 5.58 7.54 -9.18
C VAL A 91 5.31 6.77 -10.47
N LEU A 92 4.30 5.90 -10.51
CA LEU A 92 3.90 5.20 -11.73
C LEU A 92 3.50 6.17 -12.85
N GLY A 93 2.85 7.28 -12.52
CA GLY A 93 2.55 8.35 -13.48
C GLY A 93 3.82 9.00 -14.08
N ASN A 94 4.83 9.23 -13.25
CA ASN A 94 6.12 9.77 -13.68
C ASN A 94 6.89 8.76 -14.53
N GLU A 95 6.89 7.47 -14.16
CA GLU A 95 7.52 6.41 -14.96
C GLU A 95 6.88 6.28 -16.34
N VAL A 96 5.55 6.26 -16.42
CA VAL A 96 4.81 6.26 -17.70
C VAL A 96 5.17 7.48 -18.56
N SER A 97 5.29 8.66 -17.95
CA SER A 97 5.67 9.89 -18.65
C SER A 97 7.13 9.84 -19.13
N GLY A 98 8.03 9.26 -18.32
CA GLY A 98 9.42 9.03 -18.70
C GLY A 98 9.56 8.05 -19.87
N LEU A 99 8.79 6.95 -19.86
CA LEU A 99 8.74 6.02 -20.98
C LEU A 99 8.17 6.68 -22.25
N GLN A 100 7.16 7.54 -22.12
CA GLN A 100 6.65 8.31 -23.26
C GLN A 100 7.73 9.22 -23.86
N ALA A 101 8.46 9.96 -23.04
CA ALA A 101 9.56 10.82 -23.51
C ALA A 101 10.67 10.01 -24.21
N ARG A 102 10.95 8.79 -23.71
CA ARG A 102 11.89 7.86 -24.37
C ARG A 102 11.36 7.39 -25.73
N ILE A 103 10.09 7.02 -25.82
CA ILE A 103 9.43 6.65 -27.09
C ILE A 103 9.52 7.80 -28.10
N ASP A 104 9.25 9.03 -27.68
CA ASP A 104 9.32 10.21 -28.56
C ASP A 104 10.75 10.46 -29.05
N THR A 105 11.74 10.29 -28.16
CA THR A 105 13.16 10.43 -28.49
C THR A 105 13.61 9.38 -29.51
N LEU A 106 13.23 8.12 -29.31
CA LEU A 106 13.53 7.01 -30.23
C LEU A 106 12.82 7.19 -31.57
N SER A 107 11.55 7.64 -31.56
CA SER A 107 10.79 7.94 -32.78
C SER A 107 11.43 9.08 -33.58
N GLY A 108 11.90 10.12 -32.88
CA GLY A 108 12.69 11.20 -33.48
C GLY A 108 14.02 10.70 -34.06
N HIS A 109 14.66 9.71 -33.42
CA HIS A 109 15.86 9.07 -33.94
C HIS A 109 15.59 8.29 -35.23
N ILE A 110 14.52 7.49 -35.28
CA ILE A 110 14.06 6.80 -36.49
C ILE A 110 13.85 7.80 -37.63
N GLY A 111 13.22 8.94 -37.35
CA GLY A 111 13.03 10.02 -38.34
C GLY A 111 14.34 10.61 -38.88
N ARG A 112 15.41 10.66 -38.06
CA ARG A 112 16.76 11.06 -38.53
C ARG A 112 17.41 9.97 -39.38
N LEU A 113 17.27 8.71 -38.98
CA LEU A 113 17.80 7.57 -39.73
C LEU A 113 17.13 7.44 -41.11
N HIS A 114 15.82 7.64 -41.23
CA HIS A 114 15.14 7.64 -42.54
C HIS A 114 15.61 8.77 -43.46
N ARG A 115 15.88 9.97 -42.92
CA ARG A 115 16.49 11.06 -43.69
C ARG A 115 17.89 10.68 -44.19
N ARG A 116 18.70 10.04 -43.33
CA ARG A 116 20.02 9.51 -43.71
C ARG A 116 19.90 8.44 -44.79
N GLU A 117 18.97 7.49 -44.64
CA GLU A 117 18.68 6.46 -45.63
C GLU A 117 18.31 7.07 -46.99
N GLY A 118 17.43 8.07 -47.01
CA GLY A 118 17.05 8.79 -48.23
C GLY A 118 18.25 9.46 -48.91
N ALA A 119 19.11 10.13 -48.16
CA ALA A 119 20.33 10.74 -48.69
C ALA A 119 21.31 9.70 -49.27
N LEU A 120 21.44 8.54 -48.61
CA LEU A 120 22.28 7.44 -49.09
C LEU A 120 21.70 6.81 -50.36
N LEU A 121 20.37 6.66 -50.45
CA LEU A 121 19.70 6.17 -51.66
C LEU A 121 19.94 7.09 -52.85
N LEU A 122 19.90 8.41 -52.66
CA LEU A 122 20.19 9.38 -53.71
C LEU A 122 21.65 9.24 -54.20
N ARG A 123 22.61 9.14 -53.27
CA ARG A 123 24.03 8.94 -53.62
C ARG A 123 24.26 7.61 -54.35
N TYR A 124 23.64 6.55 -53.87
CA TYR A 124 23.70 5.22 -54.48
C TYR A 124 23.15 5.24 -55.92
N ARG A 125 21.96 5.82 -56.11
CA ARG A 125 21.34 5.98 -57.44
C ARG A 125 22.20 6.84 -58.37
N ALA A 126 22.70 7.97 -57.89
CA ALA A 126 23.56 8.84 -58.70
C ALA A 126 24.83 8.12 -59.16
N ALA A 127 25.47 7.34 -58.28
CA ALA A 127 26.66 6.57 -58.65
C ALA A 127 26.33 5.41 -59.61
N LEU A 128 25.20 4.72 -59.41
CA LEU A 128 24.73 3.68 -60.32
C LEU A 128 24.42 4.21 -61.72
N VAL A 129 23.73 5.35 -61.82
CA VAL A 129 23.43 5.98 -63.13
C VAL A 129 24.71 6.30 -63.89
N GLN A 130 25.78 6.70 -63.21
CA GLN A 130 27.08 6.92 -63.86
C GLN A 130 27.68 5.59 -64.36
N LEU A 131 27.62 4.52 -63.58
CA LEU A 131 28.09 3.20 -64.04
C LEU A 131 27.25 2.66 -65.21
N GLN A 132 25.94 2.91 -65.23
CA GLN A 132 25.03 2.48 -66.31
C GLN A 132 25.27 3.19 -67.64
N ARG A 133 25.99 4.33 -67.65
CA ARG A 133 26.40 5.00 -68.89
C ARG A 133 27.47 4.23 -69.64
N ILE A 134 28.23 3.40 -68.93
CA ILE A 134 29.04 2.37 -69.57
C ILE A 134 28.05 1.30 -70.01
N ASP A 135 28.06 0.97 -71.30
CA ASP A 135 27.20 -0.07 -71.86
C ASP A 135 27.25 -1.30 -70.94
N THR A 136 26.15 -1.60 -70.25
CA THR A 136 26.13 -2.43 -69.03
C THR A 136 26.52 -3.89 -69.29
N HIS A 137 26.67 -4.24 -70.57
CA HIS A 137 27.09 -5.54 -71.08
C HIS A 137 28.60 -5.65 -71.28
N ILE A 138 29.35 -4.55 -71.22
CA ILE A 138 30.82 -4.55 -71.34
C ILE A 138 31.43 -4.81 -69.96
N ASP A 139 32.24 -5.87 -69.87
CA ASP A 139 33.06 -6.15 -68.68
C ASP A 139 33.88 -4.91 -68.28
N PRO A 140 33.96 -4.52 -66.98
CA PRO A 140 34.78 -3.38 -66.54
C PRO A 140 36.22 -3.41 -67.04
N VAL A 141 36.81 -4.60 -67.21
CA VAL A 141 38.14 -4.78 -67.79
C VAL A 141 38.12 -4.43 -69.28
N LEU A 142 37.13 -4.93 -70.02
CA LEU A 142 36.97 -4.63 -71.45
C LEU A 142 36.68 -3.14 -71.70
N PHE A 143 35.98 -2.46 -70.79
CA PHE A 143 35.79 -1.01 -70.85
C PHE A 143 37.11 -0.24 -70.76
N VAL A 144 38.05 -0.65 -69.92
CA VAL A 144 39.37 -0.01 -69.83
C VAL A 144 40.24 -0.35 -71.04
N LEU A 145 40.22 -1.62 -71.48
CA LEU A 145 41.03 -2.10 -72.61
C LEU A 145 40.57 -1.58 -73.97
N SER A 146 39.31 -1.19 -74.12
CA SER A 146 38.75 -0.56 -75.32
C SER A 146 39.07 0.95 -75.44
N SER A 147 40.08 1.44 -74.73
CA SER A 147 40.54 2.82 -74.81
C SER A 147 41.42 3.04 -76.06
N GLN A 148 41.37 4.24 -76.62
CA GLN A 148 42.14 4.61 -77.82
C GLN A 148 43.62 4.86 -77.50
N ASN A 149 43.93 5.22 -76.24
CA ASN A 149 45.29 5.50 -75.79
C ASN A 149 45.44 5.28 -74.27
N PRO A 150 46.69 5.22 -73.75
CA PRO A 150 46.93 4.99 -72.33
C PRO A 150 46.41 6.08 -71.39
N ALA A 151 46.22 7.32 -71.87
CA ALA A 151 45.66 8.39 -71.04
C ALA A 151 44.16 8.16 -70.81
N GLU A 152 43.43 7.81 -71.86
CA GLU A 152 42.02 7.43 -71.77
C GLU A 152 41.81 6.18 -70.90
N ALA A 153 42.69 5.17 -71.03
CA ALA A 153 42.66 3.98 -70.16
C ALA A 153 42.69 4.34 -68.67
N ARG A 154 43.58 5.27 -68.28
CA ARG A 154 43.71 5.73 -66.89
C ARG A 154 42.46 6.48 -66.42
N GLU A 155 41.87 7.33 -67.26
CA GLU A 155 40.63 8.04 -66.92
C GLU A 155 39.46 7.08 -66.75
N ARG A 156 39.31 6.10 -67.65
CA ARG A 156 38.30 5.02 -67.53
C ARG A 156 38.48 4.19 -66.26
N GLN A 157 39.72 3.85 -65.91
CA GLN A 157 40.04 3.15 -64.66
C GLN A 157 39.67 3.98 -63.42
N ARG A 158 40.03 5.27 -63.39
CA ARG A 158 39.68 6.20 -62.31
C ARG A 158 38.17 6.37 -62.16
N PHE A 159 37.47 6.51 -63.29
CA PHE A 159 36.01 6.55 -63.34
C PHE A 159 35.39 5.32 -62.68
N LEU A 160 35.77 4.11 -63.13
CA LEU A 160 35.27 2.86 -62.56
C LEU A 160 35.57 2.75 -61.07
N SER A 161 36.81 3.05 -60.66
CA SER A 161 37.21 2.99 -59.25
C SER A 161 36.37 3.93 -58.38
N ARG A 162 36.18 5.17 -58.82
CA ARG A 162 35.39 6.17 -58.09
C ARG A 162 33.94 5.74 -57.89
N TYR A 163 33.27 5.32 -58.96
CA TYR A 163 31.83 5.04 -58.88
C TYR A 163 31.54 3.65 -58.29
N SER A 164 32.37 2.64 -58.55
CA SER A 164 32.23 1.33 -57.87
C SER A 164 32.44 1.45 -56.37
N LYS A 165 33.43 2.24 -55.93
CA LYS A 165 33.65 2.56 -54.52
C LYS A 165 32.43 3.29 -53.93
N ALA A 166 31.92 4.32 -54.60
CA ALA A 166 30.75 5.06 -54.13
C ALA A 166 29.49 4.17 -53.99
N VAL A 167 29.24 3.29 -54.96
CA VAL A 167 28.14 2.30 -54.90
C VAL A 167 28.32 1.35 -53.72
N ARG A 168 29.53 0.81 -53.52
CA ARG A 168 29.85 -0.10 -52.41
C ARG A 168 29.70 0.57 -51.04
N GLU A 169 30.24 1.77 -50.87
CA GLU A 169 30.14 2.52 -49.62
C GLU A 169 28.70 2.88 -49.29
N ALA A 170 27.94 3.37 -50.29
CA ALA A 170 26.54 3.70 -50.10
C ALA A 170 25.68 2.46 -49.83
N SER A 171 25.94 1.32 -50.47
CA SER A 171 25.18 0.08 -50.20
C SER A 171 25.43 -0.48 -48.81
N VAL A 172 26.68 -0.47 -48.35
CA VAL A 172 27.02 -0.87 -46.98
C VAL A 172 26.34 0.07 -45.98
N ALA A 173 26.46 1.38 -46.17
CA ALA A 173 25.84 2.36 -45.30
C ALA A 173 24.30 2.28 -45.30
N LEU A 174 23.68 1.95 -46.43
CA LEU A 174 22.23 1.72 -46.51
C LEU A 174 21.82 0.50 -45.68
N ARG A 175 22.55 -0.61 -45.82
CA ARG A 175 22.28 -1.82 -45.05
C ARG A 175 22.42 -1.57 -43.55
N THR A 176 23.48 -0.89 -43.12
CA THR A 176 23.68 -0.57 -41.70
C THR A 176 22.60 0.37 -41.18
N THR A 177 22.23 1.41 -41.94
CA THR A 177 21.17 2.35 -41.53
C THR A 177 19.82 1.64 -41.42
N ARG A 178 19.50 0.71 -42.33
CA ARG A 178 18.27 -0.10 -42.26
C ARG A 178 18.27 -1.02 -41.04
N THR A 179 19.39 -1.67 -40.73
CA THR A 179 19.49 -2.50 -39.51
C THR A 179 19.34 -1.67 -38.24
N GLU A 180 19.91 -0.46 -38.21
CA GLU A 180 19.74 0.49 -37.09
C GLU A 180 18.26 0.92 -36.94
N ILE A 181 17.56 1.18 -38.05
CA ILE A 181 16.13 1.53 -38.03
C ILE A 181 15.31 0.38 -37.43
N GLU A 182 15.52 -0.86 -37.89
CA GLU A 182 14.76 -2.01 -37.40
C GLU A 182 15.07 -2.31 -35.92
N ALA A 183 16.34 -2.17 -35.50
CA ALA A 183 16.71 -2.28 -34.09
C ALA A 183 16.03 -1.21 -33.22
N THR A 184 16.01 0.05 -33.69
CA THR A 184 15.36 1.16 -32.97
C THR A 184 13.85 0.97 -32.90
N LYS A 185 13.20 0.49 -33.96
CA LYS A 185 11.77 0.15 -33.96
C LYS A 185 11.45 -0.96 -32.95
N ALA A 186 12.29 -1.99 -32.88
CA ALA A 186 12.12 -3.05 -31.89
C ALA A 186 12.25 -2.51 -30.46
N GLU A 187 13.18 -1.58 -30.21
CA GLU A 187 13.30 -0.91 -28.91
C GLU A 187 12.05 -0.07 -28.58
N VAL A 188 11.54 0.71 -29.52
CA VAL A 188 10.26 1.44 -29.36
C VAL A 188 9.12 0.51 -28.98
N GLY A 189 9.00 -0.64 -29.66
CA GLY A 189 7.97 -1.64 -29.36
C GLY A 189 8.10 -2.21 -27.94
N ARG A 190 9.33 -2.47 -27.47
CA ARG A 190 9.58 -2.92 -26.08
C ARG A 190 9.18 -1.85 -25.06
N THR A 191 9.64 -0.61 -25.24
CA THR A 191 9.31 0.51 -24.36
C THR A 191 7.80 0.81 -24.34
N HIS A 192 7.12 0.62 -25.48
CA HIS A 192 5.66 0.74 -25.55
C HIS A 192 4.95 -0.33 -24.72
N SER A 193 5.38 -1.59 -24.83
CA SER A 193 4.84 -2.70 -24.03
C SER A 193 5.06 -2.49 -22.53
N GLU A 194 6.26 -2.05 -22.12
CA GLU A 194 6.55 -1.69 -20.73
C GLU A 194 5.62 -0.57 -20.23
N LYS A 195 5.38 0.45 -21.07
CA LYS A 195 4.46 1.55 -20.74
C LYS A 195 3.03 1.06 -20.57
N GLU A 196 2.53 0.18 -21.43
CA GLU A 196 1.18 -0.41 -21.29
C GLU A 196 1.04 -1.22 -19.99
N GLN A 197 2.06 -1.99 -19.63
CA GLN A 197 2.08 -2.71 -18.36
C GLN A 197 2.01 -1.76 -17.17
N LEU A 198 2.83 -0.70 -17.14
CA LEU A 198 2.79 0.30 -16.08
C LEU A 198 1.47 1.07 -16.03
N LEU A 199 0.84 1.36 -17.17
CA LEU A 199 -0.49 1.96 -17.23
C LEU A 199 -1.53 1.05 -16.57
N SER A 200 -1.52 -0.24 -16.88
CA SER A 200 -2.44 -1.21 -16.27
C SER A 200 -2.25 -1.32 -14.75
N LEU A 201 -1.00 -1.31 -14.29
CA LEU A 201 -0.66 -1.32 -12.86
C LEU A 201 -1.15 -0.03 -12.18
N ARG A 202 -0.95 1.13 -12.82
CA ARG A 202 -1.40 2.42 -12.30
C ARG A 202 -2.92 2.47 -12.19
N GLU A 203 -3.67 1.96 -13.16
CA GLU A 203 -5.12 1.88 -13.10
C GLU A 203 -5.61 0.95 -11.98
N ALA A 204 -4.94 -0.19 -11.79
CA ALA A 204 -5.24 -1.10 -10.69
C ALA A 204 -5.01 -0.43 -9.33
N GLU A 205 -3.85 0.22 -9.14
CA GLU A 205 -3.54 0.94 -7.88
C GLU A 205 -4.47 2.13 -7.65
N LYS A 206 -4.88 2.83 -8.70
CA LYS A 206 -5.86 3.92 -8.61
C LYS A 206 -7.22 3.41 -8.12
N LYS A 207 -7.73 2.30 -8.66
CA LYS A 207 -8.99 1.69 -8.20
C LYS A 207 -8.92 1.28 -6.73
N LYS A 208 -7.79 0.69 -6.30
CA LYS A 208 -7.61 0.32 -4.88
C LYS A 208 -7.52 1.55 -3.98
N LEU A 209 -6.90 2.63 -4.44
CA LEU A 209 -6.87 3.91 -3.71
C LEU A 209 -8.27 4.49 -3.54
N GLU A 210 -9.08 4.52 -4.59
CA GLU A 210 -10.46 4.99 -4.54
C GLU A 210 -11.31 4.19 -3.53
N ALA A 211 -11.12 2.86 -3.49
CA ALA A 211 -11.80 1.99 -2.51
C ALA A 211 -11.35 2.29 -1.06
N GLU A 212 -10.06 2.50 -0.82
CA GLU A 212 -9.54 2.86 0.50
C GLU A 212 -10.00 4.24 0.97
N GLU A 213 -10.09 5.21 0.06
CA GLU A 213 -10.62 6.53 0.36
C GLU A 213 -12.10 6.49 0.75
N GLN A 214 -12.90 5.68 0.04
CA GLN A 214 -14.31 5.45 0.40
C GLN A 214 -14.46 4.76 1.75
N GLN A 215 -13.66 3.71 2.02
CA GLN A 215 -13.68 3.00 3.30
C GLN A 215 -13.28 3.93 4.44
N ARG A 216 -12.25 4.76 4.25
CA ARG A 216 -11.83 5.77 5.23
C ARG A 216 -12.94 6.79 5.49
N ALA A 217 -13.60 7.30 4.45
CA ALA A 217 -14.69 8.25 4.60
C ALA A 217 -15.87 7.66 5.40
N ALA A 218 -16.21 6.39 5.16
CA ALA A 218 -17.20 5.67 5.94
C ALA A 218 -16.79 5.52 7.41
N GLN A 219 -15.54 5.09 7.69
CA GLN A 219 -15.03 4.96 9.06
C GLN A 219 -15.02 6.28 9.83
N VAL A 220 -14.66 7.40 9.19
CA VAL A 220 -14.71 8.73 9.82
C VAL A 220 -16.14 9.11 10.19
N LYS A 221 -17.11 8.84 9.31
CA LYS A 221 -18.52 9.13 9.54
C LYS A 221 -19.09 8.28 10.69
N ASP A 222 -18.74 7.00 10.75
CA ASP A 222 -19.15 6.09 11.82
C ASP A 222 -18.56 6.51 13.18
N LEU A 223 -17.28 6.91 13.20
CA LEU A 223 -16.62 7.44 14.39
C LEU A 223 -17.28 8.73 14.89
N GLN A 224 -17.61 9.66 14.00
CA GLN A 224 -18.32 10.89 14.35
C GLN A 224 -19.72 10.60 14.94
N GLY A 225 -20.44 9.63 14.36
CA GLY A 225 -21.74 9.20 14.88
C GLY A 225 -21.65 8.60 16.28
N LYS A 226 -20.68 7.70 16.53
CA LYS A 226 -20.45 7.12 17.86
C LYS A 226 -20.06 8.17 18.90
N GLN A 227 -19.24 9.16 18.52
CA GLN A 227 -18.87 10.26 19.41
C GLN A 227 -20.08 11.13 19.79
N GLN A 228 -21.01 11.39 18.86
CA GLN A 228 -22.23 12.14 19.15
C GLN A 228 -23.18 11.37 20.09
N VAL A 229 -23.37 10.07 19.87
CA VAL A 229 -24.20 9.22 20.75
C VAL A 229 -23.60 9.16 22.15
N LEU A 230 -22.28 8.95 22.27
CA LEU A 230 -21.59 8.99 23.56
C LEU A 230 -21.75 10.33 24.28
N ALA A 231 -21.74 11.45 23.54
CA ALA A 231 -21.96 12.77 24.13
C ALA A 231 -23.40 12.96 24.64
N GLN A 232 -24.40 12.35 24.00
CA GLN A 232 -25.80 12.37 24.45
C GLN A 232 -26.07 11.42 25.63
N ASP A 233 -25.43 10.24 25.66
CA ASP A 233 -25.56 9.29 26.77
C ASP A 233 -24.90 9.79 28.07
N LEU A 234 -23.95 10.72 27.96
CA LEU A 234 -23.21 11.31 29.08
C LEU A 234 -23.76 12.69 29.52
N SER A 235 -24.74 13.26 28.81
CA SER A 235 -25.41 14.52 29.14
C SER A 235 -26.72 14.31 29.87
#